data_AF-A0A3N9NEA6-F1
#
_entry.id   AF-A0A3N9NEA6-F1
#
_cell.length_a   1.000
_cell.length_b   1.000
_cell.length_c   1.000
_cell.angle_alpha   90.00
_cell.angle_beta   90.00
_cell.angle_gamma   90.00
#
_symmetry.space_group_name_H-M   'P 1'
#
loop_
_entity.id
_entity.type
_entity.pdbx_description
1 polymer ?
#
loop_
_entity_poly.entity_id
_entity_poly.type
_entity_poly.pdbx_seq_one_letter_code
_entity_poly.pdbx_strand_id
1 'polypeptide(L)'
;MKLPEKFLLSLFFCSFLLLPFYKGFAKSYSLERVQVHAVVQPDGSIDITESRTYNFRGRFSWADYRLPVSGFGGVENFTLADNFGNYIPENNEEPGSYLVEYSDSEFYVRWFYSAENESRTFHLRYSLTDVISVFSDVAELYFKFVGRQNNQSIG
;
A
#
# COMPACT_ATOMS: atom_id res chain seq x y z
N MET A 1 45.56 17.35 -47.94
CA MET A 1 44.99 18.48 -47.17
C MET A 1 44.73 17.96 -45.76
N LYS A 2 45.59 18.29 -44.79
CA LYS A 2 45.54 17.73 -43.42
C LYS A 2 44.55 18.54 -42.58
N LEU A 3 43.51 17.90 -42.04
CA LEU A 3 42.64 18.55 -41.06
C LEU A 3 43.44 18.83 -39.78
N PRO A 4 43.31 20.02 -39.15
CA PRO A 4 44.09 20.36 -37.97
C PRO A 4 43.65 19.50 -36.77
N GLU A 5 44.63 18.90 -36.09
CA GLU A 5 44.46 17.95 -34.97
C GLU A 5 43.67 18.53 -33.78
N LYS A 6 43.62 19.87 -33.68
CA LYS A 6 42.83 20.60 -32.67
C LYS A 6 41.32 20.57 -32.93
N PHE A 7 40.88 20.24 -34.15
CA PHE A 7 39.46 20.15 -34.51
C PHE A 7 38.83 18.84 -34.05
N LEU A 8 39.63 17.77 -33.94
CA LEU A 8 39.19 16.46 -33.44
C LEU A 8 38.98 16.43 -31.92
N LEU A 9 39.76 17.18 -31.14
CA LEU A 9 39.52 17.32 -29.69
C LEU A 9 38.27 18.17 -29.38
N SER A 10 37.92 19.12 -30.24
CA SER A 10 36.74 19.99 -30.04
C SER A 10 35.42 19.25 -30.27
N LEU A 11 35.39 18.24 -31.15
CA LEU A 11 34.18 17.43 -31.36
C LEU A 11 33.89 16.48 -30.19
N PHE A 12 34.93 16.00 -29.50
CA PHE A 12 34.77 15.12 -28.34
C PHE A 12 34.26 15.88 -27.10
N PHE A 13 34.60 17.17 -26.97
CA PHE A 13 34.15 18.01 -25.86
C PHE A 13 32.69 18.50 -26.02
N CYS A 14 32.19 18.61 -27.25
CA CYS A 14 30.81 19.03 -27.50
C CYS A 14 29.78 17.87 -27.44
N SER A 15 30.23 16.62 -27.61
CA SER A 15 29.35 15.44 -27.57
C SER A 15 28.91 15.05 -26.16
N PHE A 16 29.56 15.55 -25.10
CA PHE A 16 29.22 15.21 -23.71
C PHE A 16 28.14 16.14 -23.11
N LEU A 17 27.73 17.19 -23.85
CA LEU A 17 26.83 18.25 -23.37
C LEU A 17 25.37 18.11 -23.84
N LEU A 18 25.05 16.99 -24.51
CA LEU A 18 23.69 16.64 -24.96
C LEU A 18 23.14 15.42 -24.22
N LEU A 19 23.48 15.25 -22.94
CA LEU A 19 22.69 14.37 -22.07
C LEU A 19 21.40 15.13 -21.74
N PRO A 20 20.23 14.74 -22.31
CA PRO A 20 18.97 15.26 -21.80
C PRO A 20 18.91 14.93 -20.31
N PHE A 21 18.81 15.96 -19.47
CA PHE A 21 18.36 15.80 -18.10
C PHE A 21 16.92 15.28 -18.18
N TYR A 22 16.75 13.95 -18.23
CA TYR A 22 15.47 13.33 -18.02
C TYR A 22 15.07 13.64 -16.59
N LYS A 23 14.35 14.74 -16.37
CA LYS A 23 13.54 14.92 -15.18
C LYS A 23 12.41 13.88 -15.28
N GLY A 24 12.74 12.63 -14.93
CA GLY A 24 11.71 11.64 -14.66
C GLY A 24 10.81 12.23 -13.59
N PHE A 25 9.51 12.32 -13.86
CA PHE A 25 8.55 12.62 -12.81
C PHE A 25 8.66 11.47 -11.79
N ALA A 26 9.24 11.74 -10.63
CA ALA A 26 9.27 10.77 -9.55
C ALA A 26 7.81 10.46 -9.18
N LYS A 27 7.43 9.18 -9.28
CA LYS A 27 6.10 8.79 -8.80
C LYS A 27 6.04 9.01 -7.29
N SER A 28 4.90 9.46 -6.80
CA SER A 28 4.66 9.74 -5.38
C SER A 28 3.22 9.41 -5.03
N TYR A 29 2.97 9.21 -3.75
CA TYR A 29 1.62 9.03 -3.24
C TYR A 29 1.45 9.70 -1.88
N SER A 30 0.21 9.96 -1.51
CA SER A 30 -0.16 10.34 -0.14
C SER A 30 -1.40 9.59 0.32
N LEU A 31 -1.41 9.15 1.57
CA LEU A 31 -2.63 8.70 2.26
C LEU A 31 -3.42 9.93 2.70
N GLU A 32 -4.38 10.37 1.89
CA GLU A 32 -5.20 11.54 2.19
C GLU A 32 -6.15 11.31 3.36
N ARG A 33 -6.62 10.07 3.50
CA ARG A 33 -7.64 9.72 4.49
C ARG A 33 -7.57 8.26 4.85
N VAL A 34 -7.64 8.00 6.14
CA VAL A 34 -7.87 6.68 6.71
C VAL A 34 -9.08 6.81 7.63
N GLN A 35 -10.12 6.02 7.35
CA GLN A 35 -11.28 5.88 8.20
C GLN A 35 -11.34 4.44 8.66
N VAL A 36 -11.33 4.22 9.96
CA VAL A 36 -11.59 2.90 10.54
C VAL A 36 -12.97 2.99 11.20
N HIS A 37 -13.73 1.92 11.10
CA HIS A 37 -14.95 1.68 11.85
C HIS A 37 -14.81 0.30 12.51
N ALA A 38 -15.05 0.24 13.81
CA ALA A 38 -14.85 -0.96 14.61
C ALA A 38 -16.11 -1.22 15.44
N VAL A 39 -16.67 -2.42 15.33
CA VAL A 39 -17.87 -2.85 16.05
C VAL A 39 -17.53 -4.07 16.89
N VAL A 40 -17.68 -3.95 18.21
CA VAL A 40 -17.50 -5.08 19.13
C VAL A 40 -18.76 -5.92 19.12
N GLN A 41 -18.61 -7.23 18.88
CA GLN A 41 -19.69 -8.20 18.86
C GLN A 41 -19.94 -8.80 20.27
N PRO A 42 -21.13 -9.39 20.52
CA PRO A 42 -21.45 -9.99 21.81
C PRO A 42 -20.51 -11.12 22.26
N ASP A 43 -19.87 -11.80 21.30
CA ASP A 43 -18.87 -12.85 21.57
C ASP A 43 -17.45 -12.30 21.81
N GLY A 44 -17.28 -10.97 21.73
CA GLY A 44 -16.00 -10.28 21.94
C GLY A 44 -15.10 -10.18 20.71
N SER A 45 -15.53 -10.70 19.56
CA SER A 45 -14.88 -10.39 18.29
C SER A 45 -15.10 -8.91 17.92
N ILE A 46 -14.24 -8.37 17.05
CA ILE A 46 -14.38 -6.99 16.55
C ILE A 46 -14.43 -7.02 15.03
N ASP A 47 -15.53 -6.54 14.46
CA ASP A 47 -15.65 -6.31 13.03
C ASP A 47 -15.04 -4.96 12.66
N ILE A 48 -14.08 -4.98 11.75
CA ILE A 48 -13.37 -3.81 11.26
C ILE A 48 -13.78 -3.54 9.81
N THR A 49 -14.11 -2.27 9.53
CA THR A 49 -14.16 -1.73 8.17
C THR A 49 -13.20 -0.55 8.09
N GLU A 50 -12.16 -0.69 7.29
CA GLU A 50 -11.18 0.36 7.05
C GLU A 50 -11.27 0.86 5.61
N SER A 51 -11.24 2.17 5.42
CA SER A 51 -11.22 2.84 4.11
C SER A 51 -9.97 3.72 4.01
N ARG A 52 -9.10 3.40 3.05
CA ARG A 52 -7.84 4.09 2.80
C ARG A 52 -7.88 4.79 1.45
N THR A 53 -7.89 6.13 1.46
CA THR A 53 -7.83 6.95 0.24
C THR A 53 -6.38 7.33 -0.06
N TYR A 54 -5.86 6.82 -1.16
CA TYR A 54 -4.56 7.18 -1.72
C TYR A 54 -4.75 8.21 -2.83
N ASN A 55 -3.85 9.19 -2.89
CA ASN A 55 -3.67 10.06 -4.05
C ASN A 55 -2.36 9.68 -4.73
N PHE A 56 -2.43 9.14 -5.93
CA PHE A 56 -1.29 8.67 -6.72
C PHE A 56 -0.87 9.70 -7.75
N ARG A 57 0.44 9.96 -7.83
CA ARG A 57 1.09 10.70 -8.91
C ARG A 57 2.09 9.76 -9.58
N GLY A 58 1.81 9.35 -10.82
CA GLY A 58 2.51 8.25 -11.50
C GLY A 58 1.70 6.95 -11.48
N ARG A 59 2.32 5.87 -12.00
CA ARG A 59 1.72 4.54 -12.10
C ARG A 59 2.06 3.70 -10.88
N PHE A 60 1.03 3.06 -10.31
CA PHE A 60 1.14 2.11 -9.20
C PHE A 60 0.28 0.89 -9.53
N SER A 61 0.79 -0.28 -9.18
CA SER A 61 0.15 -1.56 -9.44
C SER A 61 -0.04 -2.44 -8.21
N TRP A 62 0.47 -2.05 -7.04
CA TRP A 62 0.22 -2.78 -5.81
C TRP A 62 0.38 -1.92 -4.56
N ALA A 63 -0.17 -2.40 -3.46
CA ALA A 63 0.07 -1.89 -2.11
C ALA A 63 -0.03 -3.04 -1.11
N ASP A 64 0.55 -2.85 0.07
CA ASP A 64 0.49 -3.84 1.14
C ASP A 64 0.03 -3.27 2.47
N TYR A 65 -0.56 -4.13 3.30
CA TYR A 65 -0.97 -3.83 4.66
C TYR A 65 -0.49 -4.91 5.63
N ARG A 66 0.03 -4.46 6.77
CA ARG A 66 0.53 -5.29 7.85
C ARG A 66 -0.19 -4.91 9.12
N LEU A 67 -0.72 -5.92 9.80
CA LEU A 67 -1.35 -5.78 11.09
C LEU A 67 -0.65 -6.71 12.09
N PRO A 68 0.04 -6.17 13.11
CA PRO A 68 0.55 -7.00 14.19
C PRO A 68 -0.60 -7.66 14.94
N VAL A 69 -0.61 -8.99 14.96
CA VAL A 69 -1.70 -9.78 15.58
C VAL A 69 -1.27 -10.49 16.87
N SER A 70 -0.05 -10.28 17.35
CA SER A 70 0.41 -10.85 18.61
C SER A 70 -0.51 -10.46 19.77
N GLY A 71 -1.18 -11.46 20.36
CA GLY A 71 -2.12 -11.30 21.47
C GLY A 71 -3.60 -11.46 21.09
N PHE A 72 -3.93 -11.55 19.80
CA PHE A 72 -5.30 -11.84 19.33
C PHE A 72 -5.42 -13.28 18.84
N GLY A 73 -6.66 -13.76 18.70
CA GLY A 73 -6.95 -15.08 18.15
C GLY A 73 -6.65 -15.17 16.65
N GLY A 74 -6.75 -14.03 15.95
CA GLY A 74 -6.39 -13.90 14.55
C GLY A 74 -7.20 -12.86 13.79
N VAL A 75 -7.02 -12.85 12.47
CA VAL A 75 -7.83 -12.09 11.51
C VAL A 75 -8.65 -13.08 10.70
N GLU A 76 -9.95 -12.87 10.62
CA GLU A 76 -10.88 -13.70 9.87
C GLU A 76 -11.67 -12.90 8.85
N ASN A 77 -12.27 -13.60 7.88
CA ASN A 77 -13.22 -13.05 6.92
C ASN A 77 -12.71 -11.83 6.14
N PHE A 78 -11.40 -11.78 5.86
CA PHE A 78 -10.80 -10.66 5.14
C PHE A 78 -11.37 -10.54 3.72
N THR A 79 -11.86 -9.34 3.40
CA THR A 79 -12.28 -8.96 2.04
C THR A 79 -11.73 -7.58 1.69
N LEU A 80 -11.52 -7.37 0.39
CA LEU A 80 -11.00 -6.15 -0.18
C LEU A 80 -11.85 -5.71 -1.36
N ALA A 81 -12.13 -4.41 -1.45
CA ALA A 81 -12.81 -3.81 -2.59
C ALA A 81 -12.34 -2.37 -2.86
N ASP A 82 -12.52 -1.91 -4.09
CA ASP A 82 -12.45 -0.49 -4.47
C ASP A 82 -13.65 -0.12 -5.36
N ASN A 83 -13.57 1.00 -6.07
CA ASN A 83 -14.62 1.46 -6.98
C ASN A 83 -14.82 0.57 -8.22
N PHE A 84 -13.92 -0.38 -8.49
CA PHE A 84 -14.02 -1.36 -9.58
C PHE A 84 -14.62 -2.70 -9.11
N GLY A 85 -14.80 -2.89 -7.80
CA GLY A 85 -15.48 -4.05 -7.23
C GLY A 85 -14.63 -4.80 -6.20
N ASN A 86 -15.05 -6.04 -5.93
CA ASN A 86 -14.36 -6.92 -4.99
C ASN A 86 -13.10 -7.49 -5.65
N TYR A 87 -12.03 -7.55 -4.87
CA TYR A 87 -10.81 -8.24 -5.27
C TYR A 87 -10.94 -9.74 -4.95
N ILE A 88 -10.17 -10.57 -5.64
CA ILE A 88 -10.23 -12.03 -5.51
C ILE A 88 -8.95 -12.53 -4.81
N PRO A 89 -9.04 -13.47 -3.84
CA PRO A 89 -7.87 -14.03 -3.16
C PRO A 89 -7.07 -14.99 -4.06
N GLU A 90 -6.32 -14.44 -5.02
CA GLU A 90 -5.49 -15.17 -5.97
C GLU A 90 -4.04 -14.65 -5.96
N ASN A 91 -3.09 -15.57 -5.89
CA ASN A 91 -1.66 -15.23 -5.92
C ASN A 91 -1.12 -15.24 -7.36
N ASN A 92 -1.69 -14.39 -8.22
CA ASN A 92 -1.29 -14.23 -9.62
C ASN A 92 -0.73 -12.82 -9.94
N GLU A 93 -0.80 -11.90 -8.96
CA GLU A 93 -0.38 -10.50 -9.11
C GLU A 93 -1.16 -9.70 -10.17
N GLU A 94 -2.28 -10.21 -10.65
CA GLU A 94 -3.13 -9.53 -11.63
C GLU A 94 -4.00 -8.44 -10.99
N PRO A 95 -4.28 -7.33 -11.68
CA PRO A 95 -5.19 -6.31 -11.17
C PRO A 95 -6.54 -6.87 -10.74
N GLY A 96 -6.98 -6.54 -9.52
CA GLY A 96 -8.19 -7.10 -8.92
C GLY A 96 -7.95 -8.37 -8.10
N SER A 97 -6.69 -8.75 -7.84
CA SER A 97 -6.35 -9.85 -6.94
C SER A 97 -5.63 -9.39 -5.67
N TYR A 98 -5.63 -10.24 -4.66
CA TYR A 98 -4.83 -10.08 -3.46
C TYR A 98 -4.34 -11.43 -2.93
N LEU A 99 -3.24 -11.38 -2.19
CA LEU A 99 -2.73 -12.50 -1.40
C LEU A 99 -2.75 -12.13 0.08
N VAL A 100 -2.94 -13.13 0.92
CA VAL A 100 -2.93 -13.00 2.37
C VAL A 100 -1.95 -14.01 2.95
N GLU A 101 -1.12 -13.55 3.88
CA GLU A 101 -0.23 -14.37 4.68
C GLU A 101 -0.59 -14.21 6.16
N TYR A 102 -0.81 -15.34 6.83
CA TYR A 102 -1.08 -15.40 8.26
C TYR A 102 0.12 -15.95 8.99
N SER A 103 0.52 -15.29 10.07
CA SER A 103 1.49 -15.79 11.04
C SER A 103 1.01 -15.52 12.46
N ASP A 104 1.66 -16.14 13.45
CA ASP A 104 1.35 -15.94 14.88
C ASP A 104 1.55 -14.49 15.36
N SER A 105 2.22 -13.64 14.56
CA SER A 105 2.60 -12.28 14.96
C SER A 105 2.15 -11.18 14.01
N GLU A 106 1.86 -11.53 12.76
CA GLU A 106 1.51 -10.57 11.72
C GLU A 106 0.48 -11.17 10.76
N PHE A 107 -0.58 -10.39 10.49
CA PHE A 107 -1.43 -10.52 9.33
C PHE A 107 -0.89 -9.61 8.23
N TYR A 108 -0.65 -10.18 7.06
CA TYR A 108 -0.14 -9.46 5.91
C TYR A 108 -1.05 -9.65 4.70
N VAL A 109 -1.37 -8.56 4.03
CA VAL A 109 -2.09 -8.58 2.76
C VAL A 109 -1.35 -7.72 1.74
N ARG A 110 -1.23 -8.21 0.51
CA ARG A 110 -0.82 -7.43 -0.66
C ARG A 110 -1.89 -7.53 -1.71
N TRP A 111 -2.27 -6.41 -2.30
CA TRP A 111 -3.27 -6.36 -3.37
C TRP A 111 -2.73 -5.65 -4.60
N PHE A 112 -3.26 -6.06 -5.75
CA PHE A 112 -2.76 -5.67 -7.06
C PHE A 112 -3.84 -4.91 -7.82
N TYR A 113 -3.49 -3.76 -8.38
CA TYR A 113 -4.41 -2.85 -9.04
C TYR A 113 -3.71 -2.15 -10.21
N SER A 114 -4.39 -1.20 -10.85
CA SER A 114 -3.77 -0.33 -11.85
C SER A 114 -4.28 1.08 -11.63
N ALA A 115 -3.43 1.94 -11.07
CA ALA A 115 -3.72 3.34 -10.80
C ALA A 115 -2.71 4.25 -11.51
N GLU A 116 -3.19 5.34 -12.12
CA GLU A 116 -2.34 6.35 -12.73
C GLU A 116 -2.90 7.75 -12.50
N ASN A 117 -2.15 8.59 -11.79
CA ASN A 117 -2.49 10.01 -11.59
C ASN A 117 -3.92 10.25 -11.05
N GLU A 118 -4.34 9.46 -10.06
CA GLU A 118 -5.71 9.45 -9.56
C GLU A 118 -5.78 9.31 -8.04
N SER A 119 -6.95 9.61 -7.48
CA SER A 119 -7.29 9.22 -6.10
C SER A 119 -8.10 7.93 -6.10
N ARG A 120 -7.69 6.94 -5.31
CA ARG A 120 -8.36 5.65 -5.18
C ARG A 120 -8.57 5.31 -3.72
N THR A 121 -9.74 4.77 -3.40
CA THR A 121 -10.07 4.31 -2.04
C THR A 121 -10.20 2.80 -2.02
N PHE A 122 -9.46 2.16 -1.13
CA PHE A 122 -9.56 0.73 -0.86
C PHE A 122 -10.29 0.50 0.45
N HIS A 123 -11.18 -0.48 0.45
CA HIS A 123 -11.99 -0.87 1.59
C HIS A 123 -11.57 -2.26 2.07
N LEU A 124 -10.93 -2.32 3.24
CA LEU A 124 -10.51 -3.54 3.90
C LEU A 124 -11.58 -3.88 4.95
N ARG A 125 -12.09 -5.11 4.93
CA ARG A 125 -13.03 -5.59 5.97
C ARG A 125 -12.53 -6.91 6.52
N TYR A 126 -12.56 -7.05 7.85
CA TYR A 126 -12.11 -8.26 8.52
C TYR A 126 -12.62 -8.28 9.97
N SER A 127 -12.60 -9.46 10.59
CA SER A 127 -12.94 -9.65 12.00
C SER A 127 -11.68 -9.99 12.79
N LEU A 128 -11.54 -9.41 13.99
CA LEU A 128 -10.51 -9.79 14.96
C LEU A 128 -11.14 -10.67 16.04
N THR A 129 -10.53 -11.82 16.33
CA THR A 129 -11.01 -12.77 17.35
C THR A 129 -10.17 -12.71 18.64
N ASP A 130 -10.73 -13.18 19.75
CA ASP A 130 -10.13 -13.21 21.10
C ASP A 130 -9.56 -11.88 21.62
N VAL A 131 -10.19 -10.76 21.24
CA VAL A 131 -9.72 -9.40 21.54
C VAL A 131 -9.93 -8.99 23.01
N ILE A 132 -10.85 -9.67 23.71
CA ILE A 132 -11.22 -9.41 25.12
C ILE A 132 -10.00 -9.47 26.06
N SER A 133 -8.98 -10.27 25.70
CA SER A 133 -7.77 -10.44 26.51
C SER A 133 -6.85 -9.22 26.49
N VAL A 134 -6.95 -8.37 25.47
CA VAL A 134 -5.87 -7.42 25.16
C VAL A 134 -6.27 -5.96 25.45
N PHE A 135 -7.48 -5.49 25.14
CA PHE A 135 -7.82 -4.07 25.33
C PHE A 135 -9.31 -3.84 25.63
N SER A 136 -9.60 -3.38 26.85
CA SER A 136 -10.95 -3.07 27.34
C SER A 136 -11.49 -1.69 26.90
N ASP A 137 -10.77 -0.96 26.04
CA ASP A 137 -11.20 0.32 25.48
C ASP A 137 -11.07 0.34 23.95
N VAL A 138 -12.20 0.52 23.27
CA VAL A 138 -12.32 0.59 21.81
C VAL A 138 -11.61 1.84 21.25
N ALA A 139 -11.45 2.91 22.02
CA ALA A 139 -10.73 4.10 21.59
C ALA A 139 -9.21 3.91 21.54
N GLU A 140 -8.65 3.04 22.41
CA GLU A 140 -7.22 2.72 22.43
C GLU A 140 -6.81 1.83 21.24
N LEU A 141 -7.77 1.07 20.68
CA LEU A 141 -7.65 0.27 19.46
C LEU A 141 -7.17 1.14 18.27
N TYR A 142 -7.83 2.29 18.03
CA TYR A 142 -7.49 3.20 16.93
C TYR A 142 -6.06 3.72 17.03
N PHE A 143 -5.64 4.17 18.21
CA PHE A 143 -4.31 4.76 18.41
C PHE A 143 -3.19 3.73 18.34
N LYS A 144 -3.38 2.51 18.86
CA LYS A 144 -2.34 1.47 18.79
C LYS A 144 -2.13 0.95 17.37
N PHE A 145 -3.19 0.73 16.60
CA PHE A 145 -3.06 0.16 15.25
C PHE A 145 -2.70 1.19 14.19
N VAL A 146 -3.35 2.34 14.16
CA VAL A 146 -3.05 3.39 13.18
C VAL A 146 -1.76 4.13 13.54
N GLY A 147 -1.46 4.25 14.84
CA GLY A 147 -0.33 5.06 15.34
C GLY A 147 1.01 4.32 15.48
N ARG A 148 1.04 2.99 15.67
CA ARG A 148 2.33 2.27 15.86
C ARG A 148 3.01 1.78 14.59
N GLN A 149 2.30 1.50 13.50
CA GLN A 149 2.93 0.95 12.29
C GLN A 149 2.05 1.18 11.07
N ASN A 150 2.49 2.04 10.16
CA ASN A 150 2.00 2.08 8.78
C ASN A 150 3.21 2.08 7.83
N ASN A 151 3.98 0.98 7.85
CA ASN A 151 5.06 0.74 6.89
C ASN A 151 4.47 0.21 5.56
N GLN A 152 3.53 0.96 4.98
CA GLN A 152 2.92 0.63 3.70
C GLN A 152 3.96 0.83 2.60
N SER A 153 4.22 -0.23 1.86
CA SER A 153 4.99 -0.18 0.62
C SER A 153 4.03 -0.16 -0.56
N ILE A 154 4.39 0.63 -1.58
CA ILE A 154 3.58 0.84 -2.77
C ILE A 154 4.51 0.87 -3.97
N GLY A 155 4.13 0.21 -5.07
CA GLY A 155 4.90 0.16 -6.31
C GLY A 155 3.99 0.24 -7.51
#